data_AF-A0A2E4P773-F1
#
_entry.id   AF-A0A2E4P773-F1
#
_cell.length_a   1.000
_cell.length_b   1.000
_cell.length_c   1.000
_cell.angle_alpha   90.00
_cell.angle_beta   90.00
_cell.angle_gamma   90.00
#
_symmetry.space_group_name_H-M   'P 1'
#
loop_
_entity.id
_entity.type
_entity.pdbx_description
1 polymer ?
#
loop_
_entity_poly.entity_id
_entity_poly.type
_entity_poly.pdbx_seq_one_letter_code
_entity_poly.pdbx_strand_id
1 'polypeptide(L)'
;MNKVLLLIITALTLYGCNTIEYEGATKIIFEGRVTDPNGNPLEGIPVEAEYDDGYVRDIAGIGETNANGEYLIMFPGAREDVAIELQINRQYQNYSSLSNTTYVNITRSVLRADNYKINFEPVKLYPINNSVTLALNFVSSNSGRSLLKYDVLGMVNVNYIDYNFQNIPMDTPRNFEPYYDYYPYNNISVAKNQVLTVKYMLSDFSVYEVEVPVGEESFEYTISY
;
A
#
# COMPACT_ATOMS: atom_id res chain seq x y z
N MET A 1 -39.05 7.37 36.71
CA MET A 1 -38.19 6.31 36.14
C MET A 1 -37.73 6.56 34.70
N ASN A 2 -38.40 7.40 33.89
CA ASN A 2 -38.10 7.50 32.44
C ASN A 2 -36.84 8.30 32.07
N LYS A 3 -36.40 9.27 32.90
CA LYS A 3 -35.26 10.15 32.57
C LYS A 3 -33.89 9.48 32.76
N VAL A 4 -33.76 8.63 33.78
CA VAL A 4 -32.51 7.91 34.08
C VAL A 4 -32.28 6.79 33.06
N LEU A 5 -33.34 6.07 32.69
CA LEU A 5 -33.28 5.06 31.63
C LEU A 5 -32.92 5.69 30.28
N LEU A 6 -33.49 6.86 29.95
CA LEU A 6 -33.13 7.59 28.74
C LEU A 6 -31.64 8.00 28.76
N LEU A 7 -31.12 8.49 29.88
CA LEU A 7 -29.72 8.91 30.00
C LEU A 7 -28.74 7.73 29.88
N ILE A 8 -29.09 6.56 30.43
CA ILE A 8 -28.31 5.32 30.28
C ILE A 8 -28.35 4.82 28.84
N ILE A 9 -29.52 4.85 28.19
CA ILE A 9 -29.65 4.48 26.77
C ILE A 9 -28.86 5.45 25.89
N THR A 10 -28.94 6.77 26.14
CA THR A 10 -28.17 7.78 25.40
C THR A 10 -26.66 7.60 25.60
N ALA A 11 -26.19 7.34 26.82
CA ALA A 11 -24.79 7.05 27.09
C ALA A 11 -24.30 5.78 26.38
N LEU A 12 -25.14 4.73 26.33
CA LEU A 12 -24.82 3.49 25.61
C LEU A 12 -24.84 3.67 24.09
N THR A 13 -25.67 4.57 23.54
CA THR A 13 -25.67 4.90 22.10
C THR A 13 -24.52 5.83 21.67
N LEU A 14 -23.90 6.54 22.60
CA LEU A 14 -22.75 7.43 22.31
C LEU A 14 -21.40 6.70 22.38
N TYR A 15 -21.36 5.46 22.87
CA TYR A 15 -20.14 4.64 22.97
C TYR A 15 -19.72 3.95 21.65
N GLY A 16 -20.37 4.28 20.54
CA GLY A 16 -20.30 3.51 19.29
C GLY A 16 -19.45 4.09 18.17
N CYS A 17 -18.58 5.07 18.42
CA CYS A 17 -17.64 5.52 17.39
C CYS A 17 -16.29 4.84 17.62
N ASN A 18 -16.08 3.70 16.95
CA ASN A 18 -14.74 3.14 16.80
C ASN A 18 -13.96 4.13 15.91
N THR A 19 -13.15 4.98 16.53
CA THR A 19 -12.29 5.96 15.83
C THR A 19 -10.86 5.74 16.27
N ILE A 20 -9.91 5.96 15.37
CA ILE A 20 -8.49 5.94 15.70
C ILE A 20 -8.18 7.13 16.62
N GLU A 21 -7.61 6.89 17.80
CA GLU A 21 -7.21 7.95 18.72
C GLU A 21 -5.79 8.45 18.41
N TYR A 22 -5.62 9.76 18.27
CA TYR A 22 -4.31 10.36 18.06
C TYR A 22 -3.60 10.66 19.39
N GLU A 23 -2.34 10.26 19.53
CA GLU A 23 -1.56 10.54 20.76
C GLU A 23 -0.99 11.96 20.79
N GLY A 24 -0.84 12.60 19.63
CA GLY A 24 -0.38 13.99 19.48
C GLY A 24 1.09 14.27 19.87
N ALA A 25 1.75 13.36 20.60
CA ALA A 25 3.15 13.49 21.01
C ALA A 25 4.13 13.10 19.90
N THR A 26 3.76 12.12 19.08
CA THR A 26 4.57 11.63 17.97
C THR A 26 4.19 12.34 16.68
N LYS A 27 5.19 12.79 15.93
CA LYS A 27 5.04 13.36 14.60
C LYS A 27 5.63 12.40 13.58
N ILE A 28 4.80 11.90 12.68
CA ILE A 28 5.22 11.05 11.57
C ILE A 28 5.44 11.95 10.35
N ILE A 29 6.49 11.65 9.58
CA ILE A 29 6.86 12.39 8.37
C ILE A 29 7.08 11.39 7.24
N PHE A 30 6.32 11.54 6.16
CA PHE A 30 6.57 10.85 4.90
C PHE A 30 7.03 11.86 3.86
N GLU A 31 8.14 11.56 3.19
CA GLU A 31 8.67 12.34 2.09
C GLU A 31 9.07 11.44 0.93
N GLY A 32 9.02 11.97 -0.28
CA GLY A 32 9.40 11.24 -1.48
C GLY A 32 9.25 12.09 -2.72
N ARG A 33 9.40 11.45 -3.88
CA ARG A 33 9.33 12.12 -5.19
C ARG A 33 8.54 11.30 -6.19
N VAL A 34 7.74 11.98 -7.01
CA VAL A 34 6.95 11.39 -8.09
C VAL A 34 7.42 11.93 -9.43
N THR A 35 7.63 11.03 -10.38
CA THR A 35 8.13 11.33 -11.72
C THR A 35 7.37 10.58 -12.80
N ASP A 36 7.47 11.06 -14.03
CA ASP A 36 7.10 10.28 -15.22
C ASP A 36 8.16 9.20 -15.53
N PRO A 37 7.94 8.33 -16.54
CA PRO A 37 8.92 7.28 -16.89
C PRO A 37 10.29 7.83 -17.34
N ASN A 38 10.33 9.06 -17.85
CA ASN A 38 11.54 9.75 -18.31
C ASN A 38 12.28 10.47 -17.17
N GLY A 39 11.75 10.44 -15.94
CA GLY A 39 12.32 11.10 -14.77
C GLY A 39 11.94 12.58 -14.63
N ASN A 40 11.00 13.07 -15.44
CA ASN A 40 10.48 14.43 -15.27
C ASN A 40 9.58 14.48 -14.02
N PRO A 41 9.68 15.55 -13.21
CA PRO A 41 8.84 15.68 -12.03
C PRO A 41 7.36 15.83 -12.40
N LEU A 42 6.48 15.24 -11.59
CA LEU A 42 5.03 15.40 -11.71
C LEU A 42 4.52 16.25 -10.54
N GLU A 43 4.02 17.45 -10.84
CA GLU A 43 3.42 18.38 -9.87
C GLU A 43 1.92 18.10 -9.65
N GLY A 44 1.41 18.41 -8.46
CA GLY A 44 -0.02 18.31 -8.14
C GLY A 44 -0.53 16.87 -8.01
N ILE A 45 0.36 15.89 -7.87
CA ILE A 45 -0.02 14.50 -7.63
C ILE A 45 -0.47 14.37 -6.18
N PRO A 46 -1.71 13.93 -5.91
CA PRO A 46 -2.20 13.79 -4.55
C PRO A 46 -1.49 12.66 -3.83
N VAL A 47 -1.22 12.88 -2.55
CA VAL A 47 -0.59 11.93 -1.64
C VAL A 47 -1.39 11.91 -0.34
N GLU A 48 -1.79 10.72 0.08
CA GLU A 48 -2.64 10.50 1.26
C GLU A 48 -2.02 9.43 2.14
N ALA A 49 -1.92 9.69 3.44
CA ALA A 49 -1.62 8.68 4.44
C ALA A 49 -2.89 8.37 5.22
N GLU A 50 -3.26 7.09 5.28
CA GLU A 50 -4.38 6.59 6.07
C GLU A 50 -3.90 5.61 7.13
N TYR A 51 -4.55 5.65 8.28
CA TYR A 51 -4.51 4.55 9.25
C TYR A 51 -5.56 3.52 8.86
N ASP A 52 -5.19 2.24 8.86
CA ASP A 52 -6.11 1.12 8.61
C ASP A 52 -5.89 0.04 9.67
N ASP A 53 -6.88 -0.16 10.56
CA ASP A 53 -6.95 -1.33 11.46
C ASP A 53 -7.81 -2.47 10.87
N GLY A 54 -8.32 -2.23 9.66
CA GLY A 54 -9.16 -3.07 8.83
C GLY A 54 -10.64 -3.10 9.24
N TYR A 55 -11.02 -2.43 10.32
CA TYR A 55 -12.42 -2.09 10.64
C TYR A 55 -12.71 -0.61 10.44
N VAL A 56 -11.72 0.22 10.73
CA VAL A 56 -11.75 1.68 10.68
C VAL A 56 -10.59 2.16 9.83
N ARG A 57 -10.92 3.06 8.91
CA ARG A 57 -9.95 3.84 8.15
C ARG A 57 -10.08 5.30 8.51
N ASP A 58 -8.95 5.96 8.73
CA ASP A 58 -8.92 7.39 8.97
C ASP A 58 -7.79 8.06 8.20
N ILE A 59 -8.09 9.17 7.55
CA ILE A 59 -7.12 9.93 6.78
C ILE A 59 -6.28 10.75 7.76
N ALA A 60 -5.02 10.34 7.93
CA ALA A 60 -4.10 10.96 8.88
C ALA A 60 -3.39 12.18 8.28
N GLY A 61 -3.06 12.13 6.98
CA GLY A 61 -2.33 13.19 6.30
C GLY A 61 -2.65 13.27 4.81
N ILE A 62 -2.74 14.50 4.30
CA ILE A 62 -2.99 14.78 2.88
C ILE A 62 -1.94 15.80 2.41
N GLY A 63 -1.45 15.62 1.19
CA GLY A 63 -0.60 16.57 0.52
C GLY A 63 -0.63 16.36 -0.99
N GLU A 64 0.17 17.16 -1.69
CA GLU A 64 0.37 17.06 -3.13
C GLU A 64 1.85 17.28 -3.43
N THR A 65 2.31 16.76 -4.57
CA THR A 65 3.68 17.02 -5.04
C THR A 65 3.85 18.46 -5.51
N ASN A 66 5.01 19.04 -5.23
CA ASN A 66 5.41 20.36 -5.71
C ASN A 66 5.92 20.33 -7.18
N ALA A 67 6.38 21.47 -7.71
CA ALA A 67 6.96 21.58 -9.06
C ALA A 67 8.20 20.68 -9.32
N ASN A 68 8.90 20.23 -8.28
CA ASN A 68 10.01 19.27 -8.37
C ASN A 68 9.55 17.80 -8.25
N GLY A 69 8.23 17.58 -8.16
CA GLY A 69 7.61 16.29 -7.94
C GLY A 69 7.76 15.78 -6.51
N GLU A 70 8.24 16.61 -5.59
CA GLU A 70 8.51 16.21 -4.21
C GLU A 70 7.25 16.40 -3.36
N TYR A 71 6.97 15.45 -2.46
CA TYR A 71 5.94 15.60 -1.45
C TYR A 71 6.55 15.48 -0.05
N LEU A 72 5.92 16.15 0.91
CA LEU A 72 6.18 16.00 2.32
C LEU A 72 4.84 16.12 3.06
N ILE A 73 4.42 15.04 3.70
CA ILE A 73 3.24 15.03 4.56
C ILE A 73 3.64 14.74 5.99
N MET A 74 2.96 15.39 6.94
CA MET A 74 3.23 15.26 8.36
C MET A 74 1.92 15.08 9.09
N PHE A 75 1.85 14.07 9.95
CA PHE A 75 0.63 13.73 10.67
C PHE A 75 0.93 13.20 12.08
N PRO A 76 -0.01 13.34 13.02
CA PRO A 76 0.16 12.82 14.37
C PRO A 76 0.15 11.30 14.39
N GLY A 77 0.93 10.71 15.30
CA GLY A 77 0.87 9.27 15.59
C GLY A 77 -0.47 8.85 16.19
N ALA A 78 -0.90 7.64 15.86
CA ALA A 78 -2.00 6.96 16.55
C ALA A 78 -1.57 6.41 17.92
N ARG A 79 -2.52 6.30 18.83
CA ARG A 79 -2.31 5.72 20.16
C ARG A 79 -2.26 4.21 20.09
N GLU A 80 -3.10 3.63 19.26
CA GLU A 80 -3.20 2.22 18.95
C GLU A 80 -2.00 1.72 18.13
N ASP A 81 -1.84 0.40 18.02
CA ASP A 81 -0.91 -0.20 17.07
C ASP A 81 -1.66 -0.52 15.78
N VAL A 82 -1.74 0.49 14.91
CA VAL A 82 -2.48 0.45 13.64
C VAL A 82 -1.49 0.66 12.49
N ALA A 83 -1.70 -0.06 11.39
CA ALA A 83 -0.87 0.08 10.20
C ALA A 83 -1.22 1.36 9.45
N ILE A 84 -0.24 1.89 8.72
CA ILE A 84 -0.40 3.03 7.84
C ILE A 84 -0.29 2.56 6.39
N GLU A 85 -1.17 3.07 5.55
CA GLU A 85 -1.02 3.02 4.10
C GLU A 85 -0.61 4.42 3.59
N LEU A 86 0.33 4.48 2.65
CA LEU A 86 0.64 5.68 1.89
C LEU A 86 0.18 5.49 0.45
N GLN A 87 -0.76 6.32 0.02
CA GLN A 87 -1.34 6.29 -1.30
C GLN A 87 -0.85 7.47 -2.13
N ILE A 88 -0.42 7.20 -3.36
CA ILE A 88 0.08 8.20 -4.31
C ILE A 88 -0.76 8.10 -5.58
N ASN A 89 -1.38 9.21 -5.97
CA ASN A 89 -2.29 9.32 -7.11
C ASN A 89 -3.53 8.41 -7.02
N ARG A 90 -3.92 7.96 -5.82
CA ARG A 90 -5.20 7.26 -5.62
C ARG A 90 -6.33 8.28 -5.66
N GLN A 91 -7.32 8.06 -6.53
CA GLN A 91 -8.50 8.89 -6.60
C GLN A 91 -9.74 8.04 -6.36
N TYR A 92 -10.54 8.40 -5.36
CA TYR A 92 -11.73 7.63 -4.97
C TYR A 92 -12.96 7.91 -5.85
N GLN A 93 -13.01 9.07 -6.50
CA GLN A 93 -14.21 9.53 -7.23
C GLN A 93 -13.99 9.72 -8.73
N ASN A 94 -12.74 9.86 -9.17
CA ASN A 94 -12.37 10.05 -10.57
C ASN A 94 -11.29 9.03 -10.95
N TYR A 95 -11.33 8.51 -12.17
CA TYR A 95 -10.22 7.72 -12.68
C TYR A 95 -9.08 8.66 -13.06
N SER A 96 -7.92 8.50 -12.41
CA SER A 96 -6.70 9.17 -12.86
C SER A 96 -6.29 8.61 -14.22
N SER A 97 -5.79 9.46 -15.12
CA SER A 97 -5.19 9.01 -16.39
C SER A 97 -3.80 8.39 -16.19
N LEU A 98 -3.25 8.50 -14.98
CA LEU A 98 -1.96 7.94 -14.58
C LEU A 98 -2.16 6.77 -13.61
N SER A 99 -1.18 5.86 -13.56
CA SER A 99 -1.10 4.79 -12.57
C SER A 99 -1.05 5.33 -11.13
N ASN A 100 -1.27 4.46 -10.14
CA ASN A 100 -1.16 4.78 -8.72
C ASN A 100 -0.28 3.77 -7.97
N THR A 101 0.22 4.19 -6.81
CA THR A 101 1.02 3.35 -5.91
C THR A 101 0.49 3.49 -4.50
N THR A 102 0.34 2.37 -3.80
CA THR A 102 0.00 2.30 -2.39
C THR A 102 1.07 1.48 -1.67
N TYR A 103 1.76 2.12 -0.72
CA TYR A 103 2.61 1.41 0.23
C TYR A 103 1.77 0.96 1.41
N VAL A 104 1.88 -0.32 1.77
CA VAL A 104 1.16 -0.94 2.89
C VAL A 104 2.14 -1.48 3.93
N ASN A 105 1.62 -2.00 5.04
CA ASN A 105 2.42 -2.63 6.11
C ASN A 105 3.45 -1.68 6.75
N ILE A 106 3.12 -0.40 6.84
CA ILE A 106 3.92 0.58 7.59
C ILE A 106 3.43 0.57 9.04
N THR A 107 4.06 -0.25 9.88
CA THR A 107 3.68 -0.41 11.29
C THR A 107 4.39 0.59 12.20
N ARG A 108 3.94 0.68 13.47
CA ARG A 108 4.62 1.50 14.47
C ARG A 108 6.05 1.06 14.74
N SER A 109 6.35 -0.24 14.64
CA SER A 109 7.72 -0.76 14.80
C SER A 109 8.63 -0.32 13.66
N VAL A 110 8.13 -0.33 12.42
CA VAL A 110 8.81 0.22 11.24
C VAL A 110 9.11 1.70 11.45
N LEU A 111 8.10 2.49 11.79
CA LEU A 111 8.28 3.92 12.04
C LEU A 111 9.31 4.21 13.12
N ARG A 112 9.31 3.46 14.23
CA ARG A 112 10.30 3.63 15.30
C ARG A 112 11.73 3.37 14.84
N ALA A 113 11.94 2.37 13.98
CA ALA A 113 13.25 2.07 13.42
C ALA A 113 13.78 3.23 12.56
N ASP A 114 12.87 3.93 11.87
CA ASP A 114 13.18 5.10 11.03
C ASP A 114 12.99 6.45 11.75
N ASN A 115 12.95 6.46 13.08
CA ASN A 115 12.74 7.67 13.89
C ASN A 115 11.53 8.52 13.44
N TYR A 116 10.44 7.84 13.09
CA TYR A 116 9.17 8.37 12.62
C TYR A 116 9.27 9.20 11.32
N LYS A 117 10.34 9.02 10.55
CA LYS A 117 10.54 9.67 9.25
C LYS A 117 10.89 8.65 8.18
N ILE A 118 9.99 8.44 7.23
CA ILE A 118 10.25 7.58 6.06
C ILE A 118 10.53 8.44 4.84
N ASN A 119 11.64 8.16 4.17
CA ASN A 119 11.97 8.70 2.85
C ASN A 119 11.76 7.60 1.82
N PHE A 120 10.73 7.74 0.99
CA PHE A 120 10.37 6.77 -0.03
C PHE A 120 11.23 6.93 -1.28
N GLU A 121 11.56 5.81 -1.92
CA GLU A 121 12.19 5.81 -3.24
C GLU A 121 11.29 6.51 -4.27
N PRO A 122 11.87 7.12 -5.33
CA PRO A 122 11.10 7.81 -6.35
C PRO A 122 10.05 6.90 -7.01
N VAL A 123 8.80 7.34 -6.99
CA VAL A 123 7.68 6.65 -7.63
C VAL A 123 7.54 7.13 -9.08
N LYS A 124 7.44 6.19 -10.01
CA LYS A 124 7.19 6.47 -11.43
C LYS A 124 5.74 6.20 -11.77
N LEU A 125 5.03 7.22 -12.20
CA LEU A 125 3.66 7.09 -12.71
C LEU A 125 3.66 7.15 -14.24
N TYR A 126 2.78 6.38 -14.87
CA TYR A 126 2.68 6.33 -16.31
C TYR A 126 1.23 6.42 -16.78
N PRO A 127 0.97 6.89 -18.02
CA PRO A 127 -0.38 6.91 -18.58
C PRO A 127 -0.97 5.50 -18.70
N ILE A 128 -2.14 5.27 -18.10
CA ILE A 128 -2.76 3.93 -18.03
C ILE A 128 -3.17 3.39 -19.41
N ASN A 129 -3.39 4.28 -20.39
CA ASN A 129 -3.67 3.92 -21.78
C ASN A 129 -2.43 3.39 -22.53
N ASN A 130 -1.25 3.50 -21.93
CA ASN A 130 0.01 2.94 -22.41
C ASN A 130 0.41 1.70 -21.58
N SER A 131 -0.53 0.79 -21.38
CA SER A 131 -0.31 -0.46 -20.63
C SER A 131 -0.52 -1.70 -21.48
N VAL A 132 0.05 -2.81 -21.02
CA VAL A 132 -0.24 -4.18 -21.47
C VAL A 132 -0.68 -5.02 -20.27
N THR A 133 -1.34 -6.15 -20.52
CA THR A 133 -1.72 -7.09 -19.47
C THR A 133 -0.64 -8.15 -19.30
N LEU A 134 -0.12 -8.29 -18.09
CA LEU A 134 0.70 -9.41 -17.64
C LEU A 134 -0.18 -10.39 -16.87
N ALA A 135 -0.31 -11.63 -17.37
CA ALA A 135 -0.90 -12.73 -16.63
C ALA A 135 0.20 -13.49 -15.85
N LEU A 136 0.37 -13.18 -14.57
CA LEU A 136 1.38 -13.77 -13.70
C LEU A 136 0.86 -15.05 -13.04
N ASN A 137 1.53 -16.16 -13.27
CA ASN A 137 1.17 -17.48 -12.75
C ASN A 137 2.27 -18.01 -11.83
N PHE A 138 1.87 -18.54 -10.68
CA PHE A 138 2.78 -19.16 -9.70
C PHE A 138 2.51 -20.67 -9.66
N VAL A 139 3.53 -21.48 -9.91
CA VAL A 139 3.41 -22.95 -9.97
C VAL A 139 4.40 -23.58 -8.99
N SER A 140 3.88 -24.26 -7.98
CA SER A 140 4.70 -25.02 -7.03
C SER A 140 5.28 -26.28 -7.71
N SER A 141 6.60 -26.41 -7.65
CA SER A 141 7.35 -27.57 -8.14
C SER A 141 7.47 -28.70 -7.10
N ASN A 142 7.23 -28.39 -5.82
CA ASN A 142 7.38 -29.30 -4.69
C ASN A 142 6.19 -29.23 -3.73
N SER A 143 5.63 -30.38 -3.34
CA SER A 143 4.39 -30.50 -2.53
C SER A 143 4.46 -29.98 -1.09
N GLY A 144 5.54 -29.31 -0.67
CA GLY A 144 5.75 -28.83 0.70
C GLY A 144 5.78 -27.31 0.87
N ARG A 145 5.75 -26.53 -0.22
CA ARG A 145 5.82 -25.06 -0.16
C ARG A 145 4.64 -24.43 -0.88
N SER A 146 4.08 -23.39 -0.27
CA SER A 146 3.09 -22.52 -0.88
C SER A 146 3.62 -21.09 -0.99
N LEU A 147 3.12 -20.35 -1.96
CA LEU A 147 3.29 -18.90 -2.02
C LEU A 147 2.55 -18.28 -0.82
N LEU A 148 3.21 -17.36 -0.09
CA LEU A 148 2.56 -16.57 0.96
C LEU A 148 2.11 -15.21 0.44
N LYS A 149 2.99 -14.52 -0.27
CA LYS A 149 2.75 -13.17 -0.83
C LYS A 149 3.74 -12.83 -1.92
N TYR A 150 3.43 -11.80 -2.70
CA TYR A 150 4.34 -11.23 -3.68
C TYR A 150 4.05 -9.75 -3.95
N ASP A 151 5.08 -9.01 -4.35
CA ASP A 151 5.02 -7.66 -4.89
C ASP A 151 5.50 -7.67 -6.34
N VAL A 152 4.92 -6.79 -7.16
CA VAL A 152 5.39 -6.52 -8.53
C VAL A 152 5.95 -5.11 -8.57
N LEU A 153 7.27 -5.01 -8.49
CA LEU A 153 7.98 -3.73 -8.45
C LEU A 153 8.24 -3.24 -9.88
N GLY A 154 7.93 -1.97 -10.13
CA GLY A 154 8.04 -1.31 -11.43
C GLY A 154 6.85 -0.39 -11.70
N MET A 155 6.62 -0.07 -12.96
CA MET A 155 5.49 0.76 -13.38
C MET A 155 4.25 -0.12 -13.58
N VAL A 156 3.52 -0.35 -12.48
CA VAL A 156 2.26 -1.12 -12.41
C VAL A 156 1.09 -0.15 -12.27
N ASN A 157 -0.06 -0.41 -12.92
CA ASN A 157 -1.19 0.50 -12.97
C ASN A 157 -1.78 0.78 -11.58
N VAL A 158 -2.12 -0.29 -10.87
CA VAL A 158 -2.55 -0.25 -9.47
C VAL A 158 -1.50 -1.02 -8.69
N ASN A 159 -0.54 -0.31 -8.12
CA ASN A 159 0.62 -0.92 -7.49
C ASN A 159 0.48 -0.92 -5.96
N TYR A 160 0.32 -2.09 -5.37
CA TYR A 160 0.48 -2.30 -3.93
C TYR A 160 1.89 -2.82 -3.64
N ILE A 161 2.60 -2.12 -2.75
CA ILE A 161 3.96 -2.45 -2.31
C ILE A 161 3.95 -2.66 -0.80
N ASP A 162 4.37 -3.84 -0.35
CA ASP A 162 4.58 -4.11 1.07
C ASP A 162 5.91 -3.46 1.51
N TYR A 163 5.81 -2.33 2.22
CA TYR A 163 6.98 -1.56 2.65
C TYR A 163 7.94 -2.38 3.54
N ASN A 164 7.39 -3.31 4.33
CA ASN A 164 8.17 -4.21 5.18
C ASN A 164 7.93 -5.66 4.76
N PHE A 165 8.32 -5.98 3.52
CA PHE A 165 8.09 -7.28 2.89
C PHE A 165 8.55 -8.48 3.73
N GLN A 166 9.61 -8.35 4.52
CA GLN A 166 10.12 -9.44 5.37
C GLN A 166 9.27 -9.68 6.62
N ASN A 167 8.47 -8.70 7.04
CA ASN A 167 7.57 -8.83 8.17
C ASN A 167 6.23 -9.41 7.72
N ILE A 168 5.73 -10.37 8.49
CA ILE A 168 4.35 -10.83 8.41
C ILE A 168 3.66 -10.34 9.69
N PRO A 169 2.81 -9.30 9.64
CA PRO A 169 2.06 -8.85 10.80
C PRO A 169 1.27 -10.02 11.37
N MET A 170 1.69 -10.51 12.54
CA MET A 170 0.97 -11.58 13.25
C MET A 170 -0.21 -11.03 14.07
N ASP A 171 -0.27 -9.71 14.25
CA ASP A 171 -1.17 -9.03 15.17
C ASP A 171 -2.44 -8.48 14.52
N THR A 172 -2.60 -8.61 13.19
CA THR A 172 -3.91 -8.35 12.56
C THR A 172 -4.88 -9.46 12.97
N PRO A 173 -6.06 -9.14 13.56
CA PRO A 173 -7.01 -10.13 14.06
C PRO A 173 -7.27 -11.25 13.04
N ARG A 174 -7.29 -12.53 13.47
CA ARG A 174 -7.46 -13.73 12.61
C ARG A 174 -8.68 -13.76 11.67
N ASN A 175 -9.58 -12.79 11.76
CA ASN A 175 -10.71 -12.64 10.82
C ASN A 175 -10.34 -11.80 9.59
N PHE A 176 -9.13 -11.25 9.53
CA PHE A 176 -8.49 -10.82 8.29
C PHE A 176 -7.99 -12.07 7.56
N GLU A 177 -8.88 -12.67 6.76
CA GLU A 177 -8.41 -13.38 5.57
C GLU A 177 -7.47 -12.45 4.80
N PRO A 178 -6.34 -12.99 4.33
CA PRO A 178 -5.05 -12.37 4.50
C PRO A 178 -5.01 -11.00 3.84
N TYR A 179 -4.52 -10.01 4.57
CA TYR A 179 -4.02 -8.72 4.05
C TYR A 179 -3.00 -8.89 2.89
N TYR A 180 -2.62 -10.13 2.57
CA TYR A 180 -1.76 -10.55 1.46
C TYR A 180 -2.49 -10.95 0.17
N ASP A 181 -3.82 -10.92 0.13
CA ASP A 181 -4.61 -11.09 -1.10
C ASP A 181 -4.82 -9.76 -1.86
N TYR A 182 -3.92 -8.77 -1.72
CA TYR A 182 -4.05 -7.49 -2.44
C TYR A 182 -3.96 -7.64 -3.97
N TYR A 183 -3.49 -8.78 -4.47
CA TYR A 183 -3.59 -9.16 -5.87
C TYR A 183 -4.38 -10.47 -6.02
N PRO A 184 -5.73 -10.43 -5.95
CA PRO A 184 -6.55 -11.57 -6.35
C PRO A 184 -6.55 -11.77 -7.87
N TYR A 185 -5.78 -10.94 -8.60
CA TYR A 185 -5.75 -10.89 -10.04
C TYR A 185 -4.38 -11.30 -10.55
N ASN A 186 -4.33 -12.49 -11.16
CA ASN A 186 -3.18 -12.89 -11.96
C ASN A 186 -2.97 -11.94 -13.15
N ASN A 187 -3.98 -11.16 -13.55
CA ASN A 187 -3.92 -10.20 -14.65
C ASN A 187 -3.61 -8.79 -14.14
N ILE A 188 -2.39 -8.32 -14.39
CA ILE A 188 -1.86 -7.05 -13.92
C ILE A 188 -1.64 -6.14 -15.13
N SER A 189 -2.12 -4.90 -15.06
CA SER A 189 -1.85 -3.87 -16.08
C SER A 189 -0.53 -3.17 -15.76
N VAL A 190 0.42 -3.19 -16.70
CA VAL A 190 1.79 -2.69 -16.52
C VAL A 190 2.23 -1.84 -17.71
N ALA A 191 3.12 -0.87 -17.49
CA ALA A 191 3.69 -0.09 -18.58
C ALA A 191 4.51 -0.96 -19.53
N LYS A 192 4.56 -0.58 -20.81
CA LYS A 192 5.36 -1.27 -21.84
C LYS A 192 6.85 -1.02 -21.69
N ASN A 193 7.67 -1.90 -22.28
CA ASN A 193 9.12 -1.75 -22.44
C ASN A 193 9.88 -1.48 -21.12
N GLN A 194 9.61 -2.29 -20.11
CA GLN A 194 10.29 -2.25 -18.83
C GLN A 194 10.70 -3.65 -18.40
N VAL A 195 11.53 -3.73 -17.36
CA VAL A 195 11.75 -4.96 -16.61
C VAL A 195 11.12 -4.77 -15.25
N LEU A 196 10.17 -5.62 -14.91
CA LEU A 196 9.57 -5.69 -13.58
C LEU A 196 10.41 -6.58 -12.68
N THR A 197 10.40 -6.31 -11.38
CA THR A 197 10.92 -7.25 -10.37
C THR A 197 9.74 -7.83 -9.61
N VAL A 198 9.49 -9.13 -9.77
CA VAL A 198 8.51 -9.84 -8.94
C VAL A 198 9.25 -10.38 -7.72
N LYS A 199 8.94 -9.83 -6.55
CA LYS A 199 9.48 -10.25 -5.26
C LYS A 199 8.44 -11.11 -4.56
N TYR A 200 8.78 -12.31 -4.13
CA TYR A 200 7.81 -13.23 -3.54
C TYR A 200 8.35 -13.97 -2.32
N MET A 201 7.46 -14.36 -1.42
CA MET A 201 7.76 -15.09 -0.19
C MET A 201 7.05 -16.44 -0.18
N LEU A 202 7.75 -17.49 0.22
CA LEU A 202 7.19 -18.83 0.40
C LEU A 202 6.81 -19.14 1.86
N SER A 203 6.09 -20.23 2.08
CA SER A 203 5.58 -20.66 3.39
C SER A 203 6.65 -20.98 4.43
N ASP A 204 7.91 -21.10 4.03
CA ASP A 204 9.07 -21.21 4.93
C ASP A 204 9.80 -19.87 5.15
N PHE A 205 9.16 -18.75 4.79
CA PHE A 205 9.65 -17.38 4.91
C PHE A 205 10.88 -17.05 4.05
N SER A 206 11.26 -17.94 3.14
CA SER A 206 12.27 -17.62 2.14
C SER A 206 11.73 -16.59 1.14
N VAL A 207 12.57 -15.63 0.76
CA VAL A 207 12.25 -14.53 -0.17
C VAL A 207 13.09 -14.67 -1.43
N TYR A 208 12.43 -14.51 -2.58
CA TYR A 208 13.02 -14.61 -3.90
C TYR A 208 12.62 -13.41 -4.76
N GLU A 209 13.42 -13.14 -5.78
CA GLU A 209 13.16 -12.10 -6.78
C GLU A 209 13.38 -12.69 -8.17
N VAL A 210 12.52 -12.31 -9.11
CA VAL A 210 12.65 -12.66 -10.52
C VAL A 210 12.36 -11.44 -11.38
N GLU A 211 13.19 -11.24 -12.40
CA GLU A 211 12.99 -10.20 -13.40
C GLU A 211 12.01 -10.69 -14.47
N VAL A 212 11.02 -9.86 -14.79
CA VAL A 212 10.00 -10.16 -15.81
C VAL A 212 10.08 -9.06 -16.89
N PRO A 213 10.64 -9.37 -18.08
CA PRO A 213 10.70 -8.42 -19.17
C PRO A 213 9.30 -8.19 -19.76
N VAL A 214 8.91 -6.93 -19.90
CA VAL A 214 7.62 -6.51 -20.45
C VAL A 214 7.84 -5.87 -21.82
N GLY A 215 7.21 -6.43 -22.85
CA GLY A 215 7.25 -5.91 -24.22
C GLY A 215 6.08 -4.98 -24.57
N GLU A 216 5.68 -5.03 -25.85
CA GLU A 216 4.61 -4.22 -26.42
C GLU A 216 3.23 -4.88 -26.39
N GLU A 217 3.19 -6.19 -26.17
CA GLU A 217 1.99 -7.03 -26.20
C GLU A 217 1.71 -7.65 -24.84
N SER A 218 0.43 -7.95 -24.57
CA SER A 218 0.04 -8.71 -23.39
C SER A 218 0.59 -10.13 -23.44
N PHE A 219 0.99 -10.67 -22.28
CA PHE A 219 1.65 -11.97 -22.21
C PHE A 219 1.41 -12.65 -20.87
N GLU A 220 1.68 -13.97 -20.82
CA GLU A 220 1.67 -14.74 -19.60
C GLU A 220 3.11 -15.01 -19.14
N TYR A 221 3.34 -15.01 -17.82
CA TYR A 221 4.63 -15.34 -17.23
C TYR A 221 4.44 -16.32 -16.07
N THR A 222 5.18 -17.41 -16.08
CA THR A 222 5.09 -18.45 -15.04
C THR A 222 6.34 -18.45 -14.17
N ILE A 223 6.14 -18.28 -12.87
CA ILE A 223 7.17 -18.42 -11.83
C ILE A 223 7.02 -19.81 -11.20
N SER A 224 8.02 -20.65 -11.39
CA SER A 224 8.12 -21.95 -10.72
C SER A 224 8.95 -21.84 -9.43
N TYR A 225 8.45 -22.39 -8.32
CA TYR A 225 9.09 -22.29 -7.00
C TYR A 225 9.02 -23.60 -6.20
#